data_AF-A0A926BB79-F1
#
_entry.id   AF-A0A926BB79-F1
#
_cell.length_a   1.000
_cell.length_b   1.000
_cell.length_c   1.000
_cell.angle_alpha   90.00
_cell.angle_beta   90.00
_cell.angle_gamma   90.00
#
_symmetry.space_group_name_H-M   'P 1'
#
loop_
_entity.id
_entity.type
_entity.pdbx_description
1 polymer ?
#
loop_
_entity_poly.entity_id
_entity_poly.type
_entity_poly.pdbx_seq_one_letter_code
_entity_poly.pdbx_strand_id
1 'polypeptide(L)' 'MMETVTPRIETLESGATFSKFVVEPLEPGLGVTLGNSLRRVLLSSIEGAAITTVKIDGVQHEFQTIPG' A
#
# COMPACT_ATOMS: atom_id res chain seq x y z
N MET A 1 -26.00 25.86 -7.67
CA MET A 1 -25.38 24.98 -6.66
C MET A 1 -25.53 23.57 -7.22
N MET A 2 -24.45 22.95 -7.67
CA MET A 2 -24.51 21.60 -8.26
C MET A 2 -24.85 20.58 -7.16
N GLU A 3 -25.70 19.63 -7.50
CA GLU A 3 -26.14 18.54 -6.65
C GLU A 3 -24.92 17.68 -6.27
N THR A 4 -24.57 17.64 -4.98
CA THR A 4 -23.43 16.86 -4.49
C THR A 4 -23.82 15.38 -4.51
N VAL A 5 -23.45 14.68 -5.57
CA VAL A 5 -23.67 13.23 -5.67
C VAL A 5 -22.82 12.54 -4.61
N THR A 6 -23.44 11.70 -3.78
CA THR A 6 -22.72 10.92 -2.77
C THR A 6 -21.80 9.89 -3.46
N PRO A 7 -20.49 9.89 -3.20
CA PRO A 7 -19.58 8.91 -3.79
C PRO A 7 -19.88 7.51 -3.25
N ARG A 8 -19.91 6.52 -4.13
CA ARG A 8 -19.99 5.09 -3.80
C ARG A 8 -18.63 4.43 -3.98
N ILE A 9 -18.41 3.35 -3.23
CA ILE A 9 -17.23 2.48 -3.36
C ILE A 9 -17.70 1.12 -3.88
N GLU A 10 -17.14 0.68 -4.99
CA GLU A 10 -17.38 -0.63 -5.59
C GLU A 10 -16.11 -1.48 -5.50
N THR A 11 -16.26 -2.77 -5.17
CA THR A 11 -15.15 -3.74 -5.17
C THR A 11 -15.20 -4.53 -6.47
N LEU A 12 -14.21 -4.33 -7.35
CA LEU A 12 -14.13 -5.04 -8.63
C LEU A 12 -13.47 -6.41 -8.50
N GLU A 13 -12.53 -6.54 -7.57
CA GLU A 13 -11.80 -7.79 -7.34
C GLU A 13 -11.47 -7.90 -5.86
N SER A 14 -11.65 -9.09 -5.30
CA SER A 14 -11.22 -9.40 -3.94
C SER A 14 -10.60 -10.78 -3.91
N GLY A 15 -9.30 -10.81 -3.67
CA GLY A 15 -8.49 -12.01 -3.43
C GLY A 15 -7.78 -11.92 -2.08
N ALA A 16 -7.10 -13.01 -1.70
CA ALA A 16 -6.43 -13.11 -0.41
C ALA A 16 -5.28 -12.10 -0.22
N THR A 17 -4.62 -11.67 -1.29
CA THR A 17 -3.46 -10.77 -1.24
C THR A 17 -3.63 -9.48 -2.06
N PHE A 18 -4.70 -9.38 -2.85
CA PHE A 18 -4.96 -8.24 -3.73
C PHE A 18 -6.46 -7.94 -3.78
N SER A 19 -6.81 -6.66 -3.81
CA SER A 19 -8.19 -6.22 -4.03
C SER A 19 -8.19 -4.91 -4.81
N LYS A 20 -9.20 -4.74 -5.67
CA LYS A 20 -9.36 -3.56 -6.54
C LYS A 20 -10.66 -2.84 -6.21
N PHE A 21 -10.56 -1.55 -5.92
CA PHE A 21 -11.69 -0.69 -5.56
C PHE A 21 -11.86 0.44 -6.58
N VAL A 22 -13.11 0.82 -6.84
CA VAL A 22 -13.48 1.99 -7.65
C VAL A 22 -14.33 2.91 -6.78
N VAL A 23 -14.02 4.21 -6.81
CA VAL A 23 -14.77 5.24 -6.10
C VAL A 23 -15.31 6.25 -7.11
N GLU A 24 -16.63 6.39 -7.17
CA GLU A 24 -17.29 7.27 -8.14
C GLU A 24 -18.71 7.68 -7.67
N PRO A 25 -19.28 8.78 -8.20
CA PRO A 25 -18.57 9.83 -8.94
C PRO A 25 -17.78 10.71 -7.98
N LEU A 26 -16.69 11.29 -8.48
CA LEU A 26 -15.89 12.29 -7.77
C LEU A 26 -15.87 13.57 -8.58
N GLU A 27 -15.79 14.70 -7.88
CA GLU A 27 -15.54 15.98 -8.55
C GLU A 27 -14.21 15.93 -9.32
N PRO A 28 -14.14 16.59 -10.49
CA PRO A 28 -12.90 16.66 -11.26
C PRO A 28 -11.72 17.13 -10.40
N GLY A 29 -10.61 16.37 -10.44
CA GLY A 29 -9.41 16.63 -9.64
C GLY A 29 -9.39 15.96 -8.26
N LEU A 30 -10.55 15.67 -7.64
CA LEU A 30 -10.61 15.05 -6.31
C LEU A 30 -10.04 13.62 -6.31
N GLY A 31 -10.15 12.90 -7.44
CA GLY A 31 -9.56 11.58 -7.60
C GLY A 31 -8.05 11.55 -7.36
N VAL A 32 -7.31 12.58 -7.77
CA VAL A 32 -5.85 12.66 -7.53
C VAL A 32 -5.56 12.96 -6.07
N THR A 33 -6.31 13.88 -5.47
CA THR A 33 -6.15 14.26 -4.05
C THR A 33 -6.40 13.08 -3.12
N LEU A 34 -7.50 12.34 -3.33
CA LEU A 34 -7.84 11.15 -2.54
C LEU A 34 -6.89 10.00 -2.87
N GLY A 35 -6.64 9.73 -4.14
CA GLY A 35 -5.80 8.61 -4.58
C GLY A 35 -4.38 8.69 -4.05
N ASN A 36 -3.74 9.86 -4.13
CA ASN A 36 -2.38 10.04 -3.59
C ASN A 36 -2.34 9.90 -2.07
N SER A 37 -3.35 10.44 -1.37
CA SER A 37 -3.45 10.34 0.09
C SER A 37 -3.64 8.90 0.54
N LEU A 38 -4.58 8.17 -0.08
CA LEU A 38 -4.84 6.75 0.20
C LEU A 38 -3.62 5.88 -0.09
N ARG A 39 -2.94 6.09 -1.23
CA ARG A 39 -1.70 5.37 -1.56
C ARG A 39 -0.65 5.55 -0.48
N ARG A 40 -0.45 6.76 0.04
CA ARG A 40 0.53 7.01 1.11
C ARG A 40 0.13 6.31 2.40
N VAL A 41 -1.14 6.42 2.80
CA VAL A 41 -1.65 5.75 4.02
C VAL A 41 -1.45 4.23 3.92
N LEU A 42 -1.84 3.62 2.80
CA LEU A 42 -1.72 2.18 2.58
C LEU A 42 -0.28 1.68 2.60
N LEU A 43 0.68 2.47 2.10
CA LEU A 43 2.09 2.05 2.03
C LEU A 43 2.90 2.37 3.29
N SER A 44 2.53 3.41 4.05
CA SER A 44 3.42 3.92 5.11
C SER A 44 2.78 3.99 6.49
N SER A 45 1.47 3.81 6.61
CA SER A 45 0.75 4.04 7.88
C SER A 45 0.08 2.78 8.44
N ILE A 46 0.16 1.67 7.70
CA ILE A 46 -0.28 0.36 8.20
C ILE A 46 0.85 -0.23 9.02
N GLU A 47 0.55 -0.58 10.27
CA GLU A 47 1.50 -1.26 11.15
C GLU A 47 1.86 -2.64 10.59
N GLY A 48 3.14 -2.96 10.66
CA GLY A 48 3.68 -4.25 10.23
C GLY A 48 4.98 -4.53 10.94
N ALA A 49 5.47 -5.76 10.78
CA ALA A 49 6.77 -6.18 11.28
C ALA A 49 7.64 -6.64 10.10
N ALA A 50 8.92 -6.30 10.14
CA ALA A 50 9.91 -6.74 9.18
C ALA A 50 11.22 -7.07 9.88
N ILE A 51 12.04 -7.91 9.26
CA ILE A 51 13.38 -8.23 9.76
C ILE A 51 14.24 -6.98 9.59
N THR A 52 14.78 -6.46 10.69
CA THR A 52 15.67 -5.29 10.69
C THR A 52 17.14 -5.66 10.69
N THR A 53 17.50 -6.81 11.26
CA THR A 53 18.88 -7.26 11.40
C THR A 53 18.93 -8.77 11.45
N VAL A 54 19.98 -9.33 10.85
CA VAL A 54 20.31 -10.76 10.92
C VAL A 54 21.77 -10.90 11.37
N LYS A 55 22.06 -11.93 12.15
CA LYS A 55 23.43 -12.32 12.52
C LYS A 55 23.65 -13.76 12.08
N ILE A 56 24.67 -13.98 11.27
CA ILE A 56 25.08 -15.31 10.81
C ILE A 56 26.40 -15.64 11.49
N ASP A 57 26.46 -16.78 12.16
CA ASP A 57 27.67 -17.18 12.87
C ASP A 57 28.81 -17.49 11.90
N GLY A 58 30.03 -17.07 12.24
CA GLY A 58 31.20 -17.20 11.37
C GLY A 58 31.26 -16.23 10.17
N VAL A 59 30.25 -15.39 9.96
CA VAL A 59 30.23 -14.34 8.92
C VAL A 59 30.59 -13.00 9.55
N GLN A 60 31.72 -12.44 9.14
CA GLN A 60 32.27 -11.19 9.67
C GLN A 60 31.63 -9.95 9.03
N HIS A 61 31.23 -10.02 7.77
CA HIS A 61 30.59 -8.92 7.07
C HIS A 61 29.58 -9.41 6.03
N GLU A 62 28.63 -8.54 5.66
CA GLU A 62 27.49 -8.85 4.79
C GLU A 62 27.85 -9.42 3.41
N PHE A 63 29.04 -9.09 2.89
CA PHE A 63 29.53 -9.57 1.59
C PHE A 63 30.39 -10.83 1.66
N GLN A 64 30.57 -11.45 2.83
CA GLN A 64 31.42 -12.65 2.94
C GLN A 64 30.65 -13.86 2.42
N THR A 65 31.32 -14.68 1.60
CA THR A 65 30.77 -15.95 1.14
C THR A 65 30.59 -16.91 2.32
N ILE A 66 29.41 -17.50 2.42
CA ILE A 66 29.13 -18.59 3.36
C ILE A 66 29.52 -19.90 2.66
N PRO A 67 30.48 -20.68 3.19
CA PRO A 67 30.84 -21.97 2.61
C PRO A 67 29.68 -22.96 2.71
N GLY A 68 29.27 -23.52 1.56
CA GLY A 68 28.14 -24.44 1.38
C GLY A 68 27.70 -24.47 -0.07
#